data_AF-A0A538L1I9-F1
#
_entry.id   AF-A0A538L1I9-F1
#
_cell.length_a   1.000
_cell.length_b   1.000
_cell.length_c   1.000
_cell.angle_alpha   90.00
_cell.angle_beta   90.00
_cell.angle_gamma   90.00
#
_symmetry.space_group_name_H-M   'P 1'
#
loop_
_entity.id
_entity.type
_entity.pdbx_description
1 polymer ?
#
loop_
_entity_poly.entity_id
_entity_poly.type
_entity_poly.pdbx_seq_one_letter_code
_entity_poly.pdbx_strand_id
1 'polypeptide(L)'
;MRGTVLVIALVFIVFLVTVFELPAWVMLGIWFAEQAVFGAVGLTNPTGGGGVAYFAHVGGFAFGLIAIRLLATRRKEVPPPYPVY
;
A
#
# COMPACT_ATOMS: atom_id res chain seq x y z
N MET A 1 -2.20 22.25 5.96
CA MET A 1 -1.01 21.93 5.14
C MET A 1 -1.03 20.42 4.91
N ARG A 2 -1.40 19.93 3.71
CA ARG A 2 -1.39 18.50 3.42
C ARG A 2 0.05 18.09 3.09
N GLY A 3 0.80 17.67 4.10
CA GLY A 3 2.11 17.08 3.88
C GLY A 3 1.96 15.77 3.11
N THR A 4 2.83 15.55 2.13
CA THR A 4 2.96 14.25 1.46
C THR A 4 3.47 13.23 2.49
N VAL A 5 2.78 12.09 2.63
CA VAL A 5 3.28 10.99 3.47
C VAL A 5 4.44 10.34 2.73
N LEU A 6 5.59 10.21 3.39
CA LEU A 6 6.77 9.54 2.86
C LEU A 6 6.86 8.12 3.44
N VAL A 7 7.34 7.19 2.62
CA VAL A 7 7.68 5.83 3.01
C VAL A 7 9.14 5.56 2.71
N ILE A 8 9.82 4.89 3.63
CA ILE A 8 11.20 4.45 3.43
C ILE A 8 11.17 3.20 2.56
N ALA A 9 11.77 3.27 1.38
CA ALA A 9 11.81 2.19 0.41
C ALA A 9 13.25 1.73 0.18
N LEU A 10 13.45 0.41 0.20
CA LEU A 10 14.69 -0.23 -0.24
C LEU A 10 14.65 -0.39 -1.76
N VAL A 11 15.62 0.18 -2.47
CA VAL A 11 15.69 0.19 -3.93
C VAL A 11 16.96 -0.50 -4.40
N PHE A 12 16.82 -1.40 -5.38
CA PHE A 12 17.90 -2.13 -6.01
C PHE A 12 18.17 -1.53 -7.40
N ILE A 13 19.31 -0.86 -7.58
CA ILE A 13 19.75 -0.29 -8.87
C ILE A 13 20.98 -1.07 -9.34
N VAL A 14 20.74 -2.14 -10.10
CA VAL A 14 21.76 -3.08 -10.63
C VAL A 14 22.60 -3.73 -9.51
N PHE A 15 23.67 -3.07 -9.05
CA PHE A 15 24.53 -3.53 -7.94
C PHE A 15 24.46 -2.58 -6.73
N LEU A 16 23.80 -1.44 -6.85
CA LEU A 16 23.62 -0.47 -5.77
C LEU A 16 22.33 -0.78 -5.01
N VAL A 17 22.47 -1.19 -3.76
CA VAL A 17 21.35 -1.31 -2.81
C VAL A 17 21.32 -0.03 -1.98
N THR A 18 20.25 0.74 -2.09
CA THR A 18 20.11 2.03 -1.40
C THR A 18 18.71 2.20 -0.84
N VAL A 19 18.56 3.16 0.07
CA VAL A 19 17.30 3.48 0.73
C VAL A 19 16.88 4.89 0.32
N PHE A 20 15.63 5.04 -0.13
CA PHE A 20 15.04 6.32 -0.50
C PHE A 20 13.74 6.58 0.24
N GLU A 21 13.46 7.84 0.54
CA GLU A 21 12.15 8.28 0.96
C GLU A 21 11.29 8.56 -0.28
N LEU A 22 10.26 7.75 -0.49
CA LEU A 22 9.34 7.91 -1.61
C LEU A 22 7.99 8.43 -1.12
N PRO A 23 7.32 9.31 -1.88
CA PRO A 23 5.93 9.62 -1.62
C PRO A 23 5.07 8.35 -1.62
N ALA A 24 4.24 8.18 -0.59
CA ALA A 24 3.40 7.00 -0.43
C ALA A 24 2.49 6.74 -1.64
N TRP A 25 2.03 7.80 -2.31
CA TRP A 25 1.21 7.70 -3.51
C TRP A 25 1.97 7.13 -4.71
N VAL A 26 3.29 7.37 -4.82
CA VAL A 26 4.14 6.77 -5.86
C VAL A 26 4.25 5.27 -5.63
N MET A 27 4.53 4.86 -4.38
CA MET A 27 4.62 3.44 -4.03
C MET A 27 3.29 2.71 -4.27
N LEU A 28 2.17 3.34 -3.90
CA LEU A 28 0.82 2.81 -4.19
C LEU A 28 0.57 2.68 -5.70
N GLY A 29 0.98 3.68 -6.50
CA GLY A 29 0.86 3.63 -7.96
C GLY A 29 1.64 2.47 -8.57
N ILE A 30 2.90 2.28 -8.14
CA ILE A 30 3.75 1.16 -8.58
C ILE A 30 3.10 -0.18 -8.22
N TRP A 31 2.62 -0.31 -6.98
CA TRP A 31 1.95 -1.52 -6.51
C TRP A 31 0.71 -1.84 -7.36
N PHE A 32 -0.19 -0.87 -7.58
CA PHE A 32 -1.37 -1.11 -8.42
C PHE A 32 -1.03 -1.46 -9.87
N ALA A 33 0.00 -0.85 -10.44
CA ALA A 33 0.47 -1.18 -11.78
C ALA A 33 0.98 -2.62 -11.86
N GLU A 34 1.74 -3.06 -10.86
CA GLU A 34 2.24 -4.43 -10.73
C GLU A 34 1.09 -5.46 -10.62
N GLN A 35 0.07 -5.19 -9.79
CA GLN A 35 -1.12 -6.03 -9.71
C GLN A 35 -1.86 -6.10 -11.06
N ALA A 36 -2.00 -4.98 -11.78
CA ALA A 36 -2.70 -4.94 -13.05
C ALA A 36 -1.96 -5.69 -14.16
N VAL A 37 -0.63 -5.50 -14.26
CA VAL A 37 0.21 -6.15 -15.29
C VAL A 37 0.26 -7.65 -15.06
N PHE A 38 0.65 -8.12 -13.87
CA PHE A 38 0.77 -9.56 -13.62
C PHE A 38 -0.58 -10.25 -13.51
N GLY A 39 -1.60 -9.55 -13.02
CA GLY A 39 -2.99 -10.00 -13.09
C GLY A 39 -3.44 -10.26 -14.53
N ALA A 40 -3.23 -9.29 -15.44
CA ALA A 40 -3.58 -9.44 -16.85
C ALA A 40 -2.81 -10.56 -17.54
N VAL A 41 -1.50 -10.70 -17.28
CA VAL A 41 -0.70 -11.82 -17.78
C VAL A 41 -1.28 -13.16 -17.30
N GLY A 42 -1.65 -13.25 -16.02
CA GLY A 42 -2.26 -14.45 -15.44
C GLY A 42 -3.58 -14.87 -16.08
N LEU A 43 -4.37 -13.93 -16.61
CA LEU A 43 -5.59 -14.25 -17.38
C LEU A 43 -5.27 -14.94 -18.70
N THR A 44 -4.17 -14.57 -19.36
CA THR A 44 -3.78 -15.08 -20.68
C THR A 44 -2.98 -16.38 -20.63
N ASN A 45 -2.36 -16.68 -19.50
CA ASN A 45 -1.62 -17.92 -19.24
C ASN A 45 -2.08 -18.56 -17.92
N PRO A 46 -3.28 -19.17 -17.89
CA PRO A 46 -3.75 -19.88 -16.71
C PRO A 46 -2.95 -21.18 -16.53
N THR A 47 -1.74 -21.09 -15.96
CA THR A 47 -1.02 -22.29 -15.49
C THR A 47 -1.79 -22.86 -14.31
N GLY A 48 -2.29 -24.08 -14.46
CA GLY A 48 -3.14 -24.73 -13.46
C GLY A 48 -2.44 -24.87 -12.10
N GLY A 49 -3.02 -24.25 -11.08
CA GLY A 49 -2.73 -24.50 -9.67
C GLY A 49 -1.42 -23.92 -9.13
N GLY A 50 -1.40 -22.63 -8.78
CA GLY A 50 -0.30 -22.06 -7.98
C GLY A 50 0.08 -20.58 -8.19
N GLY A 51 -0.75 -19.79 -8.88
CA GLY A 51 -0.47 -18.37 -9.18
C GLY A 51 -0.84 -17.40 -8.04
N VAL A 52 -0.24 -16.21 -8.06
CA VAL A 52 -0.59 -15.09 -7.16
C VAL A 52 -1.95 -14.50 -7.56
N ALA A 53 -2.84 -14.31 -6.59
CA ALA A 53 -4.19 -13.79 -6.81
C ALA A 53 -4.22 -12.25 -6.87
N TYR A 54 -3.60 -11.65 -7.89
CA TYR A 54 -3.44 -10.18 -7.99
C TYR A 54 -4.76 -9.39 -7.89
N PHE A 55 -5.85 -9.86 -8.50
CA PHE A 55 -7.16 -9.20 -8.38
C PHE A 55 -7.76 -9.27 -6.97
N ALA A 56 -7.44 -10.31 -6.19
CA ALA A 56 -7.88 -10.41 -4.81
C ALA A 56 -7.18 -9.35 -3.94
N HIS A 57 -5.92 -9.00 -4.23
CA HIS A 57 -5.24 -7.91 -3.54
C HIS A 57 -5.89 -6.54 -3.84
N VAL A 58 -6.15 -6.25 -5.11
CA VAL A 58 -6.85 -5.02 -5.53
C VAL A 58 -8.22 -4.93 -4.87
N GLY A 59 -8.99 -6.03 -4.90
CA GLY A 59 -10.29 -6.12 -4.26
C GLY A 59 -10.22 -5.94 -2.74
N GLY A 60 -9.25 -6.57 -2.08
CA GLY A 60 -9.01 -6.43 -0.63
C GLY A 60 -8.65 -5.00 -0.22
N PHE A 61 -7.84 -4.31 -1.02
CA PHE A 61 -7.51 -2.90 -0.79
C PHE A 61 -8.76 -2.01 -0.91
N ALA A 62 -9.54 -2.17 -1.99
CA ALA A 62 -10.76 -1.41 -2.20
C ALA A 62 -11.79 -1.68 -1.09
N PHE A 63 -11.95 -2.95 -0.69
CA PHE A 63 -12.78 -3.32 0.44
C PHE A 63 -12.30 -2.66 1.73
N GLY A 64 -11.00 -2.65 2.02
CA GLY A 64 -10.43 -1.98 3.18
C GLY A 64 -10.73 -0.47 3.22
N LEU A 65 -10.67 0.21 2.08
CA LEU A 65 -11.06 1.62 1.97
C LEU A 65 -12.54 1.86 2.26
N ILE A 66 -13.41 0.95 1.83
CA ILE A 66 -14.84 1.02 2.12
C ILE A 66 -15.08 0.72 3.60
N ALA A 67 -14.47 -0.34 4.12
CA ALA A 67 -14.61 -0.78 5.50
C ALA A 67 -14.13 0.31 6.48
N ILE A 68 -12.98 0.96 6.24
CA ILE A 68 -12.52 2.04 7.11
C ILE A 68 -13.49 3.23 7.07
N ARG A 69 -14.07 3.54 5.90
CA ARG A 69 -15.03 4.65 5.77
C ARG A 69 -16.33 4.39 6.54
N LEU A 70 -16.76 3.13 6.61
CA LEU A 70 -18.01 2.71 7.23
C LEU A 70 -17.88 2.38 8.72
N LEU A 71 -16.77 1.76 9.13
CA LEU A 71 -16.64 1.15 10.45
C LEU A 71 -15.71 1.92 11.39
N ALA A 72 -14.78 2.73 10.86
CA ALA A 72 -13.83 3.43 11.73
C ALA A 72 -14.51 4.58 12.49
N THR A 73 -14.60 4.45 13.80
CA THR A 73 -14.91 5.56 14.69
C THR A 73 -13.67 6.44 14.86
N ARG A 74 -13.86 7.75 14.87
CA ARG A 74 -12.77 8.71 15.14
C ARG A 74 -12.16 8.36 16.50
N ARG A 75 -10.88 7.98 16.54
CA ARG A 75 -10.13 7.91 17.79
C ARG A 75 -10.03 9.34 18.31
N LYS A 76 -10.65 9.64 19.46
CA LYS A 76 -10.40 10.92 20.14
C LYS A 76 -8.93 10.92 20.53
N GLU A 77 -8.18 11.93 20.10
CA GLU A 77 -6.85 12.17 20.63
C GLU A 77 -6.97 12.28 22.14
N VAL A 78 -6.28 11.40 22.87
CA VAL A 78 -6.16 11.55 24.32
C VAL A 78 -5.21 12.73 24.53
N PRO A 79 -5.64 13.82 25.20
CA PRO A 79 -4.74 14.92 25.50
C PRO A 79 -3.49 14.39 26.21
N PRO A 80 -2.29 14.93 25.93
CA PRO A 80 -1.10 14.54 26.68
C PRO A 80 -1.36 14.73 28.18
N PRO A 81 -0.88 13.82 29.06
CA PRO A 81 -0.98 14.01 30.49
C PRO A 81 -0.42 15.39 30.86
N TYR A 82 -1.17 16.15 31.67
CA TYR A 82 -0.69 17.46 32.12
C TYR A 82 0.68 17.31 32.78
N PRO A 83 1.64 18.22 32.52
CA PRO A 83 2.92 18.18 33.20
C PRO A 83 2.68 18.31 34.71
N VAL A 84 3.14 17.30 35.46
CA VAL A 84 3.23 17.34 36.92
C VAL A 84 4.49 18.16 37.22
N TYR A 85 4.29 19.40 37.66
CA TYR A 85 5.37 20.27 38.17
C TYR A 85 5.68 19.95 39.63
#